data_AF-A0A424SJ67-F1
#
_entry.id   AF-A0A424SJ67-F1
#
_cell.length_a   1.000
_cell.length_b   1.000
_cell.length_c   1.000
_cell.angle_alpha   90.00
_cell.angle_beta   90.00
_cell.angle_gamma   90.00
#
_symmetry.space_group_name_H-M   'P 1'
#
loop_
_entity.id
_entity.type
_entity.pdbx_description
1 polymer ?
#
loop_
_entity_poly.entity_id
_entity_poly.type
_entity_poly.pdbx_seq_one_letter_code
_entity_poly.pdbx_strand_id
1 'polypeptide(L)'
;MKNYLKFSTNDILKLSDGDFTAYFKLIQKDLQKKLDSGKNIDELLDEEDPFEALEPILPEEIYPIVVLAMINNIQTENVMLAILEGFHKAKKKQFK
;
A
#
# COMPACT_ATOMS: atom_id res chain seq x y z
N MET A 1 15.44 11.25 5.42
CA MET A 1 14.65 10.02 5.15
C MET A 1 13.29 10.48 4.65
N LYS A 2 12.81 9.99 3.50
CA LYS A 2 11.49 10.39 2.97
C LYS A 2 10.40 9.90 3.93
N ASN A 3 9.45 10.76 4.29
CA ASN A 3 8.30 10.35 5.10
C ASN A 3 7.25 9.71 4.19
N TYR A 4 7.42 8.42 3.95
CA TYR A 4 6.59 7.63 3.04
C TYR A 4 5.11 7.54 3.46
N LEU A 5 4.77 7.78 4.73
CA LEU A 5 3.40 7.70 5.25
C LEU A 5 2.44 8.80 4.74
N LYS A 6 2.95 9.84 4.07
CA LYS A 6 2.15 10.99 3.62
C LYS A 6 2.17 11.17 2.10
N PHE A 7 2.50 10.11 1.36
CA PHE A 7 2.59 10.21 -0.09
C PHE A 7 1.19 10.30 -0.69
N SER A 8 0.99 11.29 -1.56
CA SER A 8 -0.19 11.30 -2.43
C SER A 8 -0.07 10.21 -3.49
N THR A 9 -1.19 9.85 -4.11
CA THR A 9 -1.24 8.95 -5.28
C THR A 9 -0.21 9.33 -6.36
N ASN A 10 -0.04 10.64 -6.62
CA ASN A 10 0.92 11.15 -7.60
C ASN A 10 2.38 10.97 -7.17
N ASP A 11 2.67 11.00 -5.87
CA ASP A 11 4.00 10.73 -5.34
C ASP A 11 4.33 9.24 -5.48
N ILE A 12 3.35 8.38 -5.20
CA ILE A 12 3.50 6.92 -5.32
C ILE A 12 3.77 6.52 -6.77
N LEU A 13 3.04 7.09 -7.74
CA LEU A 13 3.24 6.79 -9.16
C LEU A 13 4.63 7.16 -9.70
N LYS A 14 5.32 8.11 -9.06
CA LYS A 14 6.70 8.49 -9.41
C LYS A 14 7.76 7.56 -8.81
N LEU A 15 7.38 6.64 -7.92
CA LEU A 15 8.32 5.73 -7.27
C LEU A 15 8.91 4.71 -8.26
N SER A 16 10.16 4.33 -8.00
CA SER A 16 10.74 3.11 -8.55
C SER A 16 10.11 1.88 -7.89
N ASP A 17 10.29 0.71 -8.48
CA ASP A 17 9.78 -0.55 -7.90
C ASP A 17 10.35 -0.81 -6.50
N GLY A 18 11.63 -0.49 -6.30
CA GLY A 18 12.29 -0.60 -5.01
C GLY A 18 11.72 0.38 -3.98
N ASP A 19 11.49 1.64 -4.38
CA ASP A 19 10.90 2.63 -3.49
C ASP A 19 9.42 2.33 -3.17
N PHE A 20 8.65 1.84 -4.14
CA PHE A 20 7.27 1.41 -3.94
C PHE A 20 7.20 0.22 -2.97
N THR A 21 8.08 -0.76 -3.14
CA THR A 21 8.21 -1.89 -2.22
C THR A 21 8.56 -1.41 -0.80
N ALA A 22 9.48 -0.46 -0.67
CA ALA A 22 9.85 0.11 0.62
C ALA A 22 8.69 0.91 1.25
N TYR A 23 7.96 1.69 0.46
CA TYR A 23 6.74 2.39 0.86
C TYR A 23 5.68 1.41 1.40
N PHE A 24 5.38 0.35 0.64
CA PHE A 24 4.41 -0.67 1.03
C PHE A 24 4.78 -1.31 2.37
N LYS A 25 6.04 -1.76 2.52
CA LYS A 25 6.53 -2.35 3.77
C LYS A 25 6.47 -1.38 4.95
N LEU A 26 6.66 -0.09 4.69
CA LEU A 26 6.64 0.93 5.73
C LEU A 26 5.21 1.17 6.23
N ILE A 27 4.22 1.27 5.34
CA ILE A 27 2.80 1.36 5.72
C ILE A 27 2.37 0.11 6.48
N GLN A 28 2.72 -1.08 5.98
CA GLN A 28 2.39 -2.32 6.67
C GLN A 28 2.97 -2.35 8.08
N LYS A 29 4.24 -1.98 8.24
CA LYS A 29 4.89 -1.93 9.55
C LYS A 29 4.22 -0.94 10.49
N ASP A 30 3.79 0.21 9.99
CA ASP A 30 3.08 1.21 10.79
C ASP A 30 1.69 0.72 11.21
N LEU A 31 0.94 0.12 10.28
CA LEU A 31 -0.35 -0.51 10.54
C LEU A 31 -0.23 -1.61 11.59
N GLN A 32 0.74 -2.52 11.44
CA GLN A 32 0.96 -3.61 12.40
C GLN A 32 1.28 -3.09 13.81
N LYS A 33 2.11 -2.05 13.94
CA LYS A 33 2.38 -1.43 15.25
C LYS A 33 1.12 -0.88 15.92
N LYS A 34 0.21 -0.31 15.13
CA LYS A 34 -1.05 0.23 15.64
C LYS A 34 -2.01 -0.89 16.05
N LEU A 35 -2.14 -1.93 15.23
CA LEU A 35 -2.91 -3.12 15.57
C LEU A 35 -2.36 -3.81 16.84
N ASP A 36 -1.03 -3.95 16.94
CA ASP A 36 -0.35 -4.50 18.12
C ASP A 36 -0.55 -3.64 19.39
N SER A 37 -0.82 -2.34 19.23
CA SER A 37 -1.14 -1.44 20.36
C SER A 37 -2.58 -1.59 20.87
N GLY A 38 -3.38 -2.44 20.25
CA GLY A 38 -4.77 -2.70 20.61
C GLY A 38 -5.79 -1.83 19.87
N LYS A 39 -5.39 -1.04 18.87
CA LYS A 39 -6.34 -0.31 18.01
C LYS A 39 -7.09 -1.28 17.10
N ASN A 40 -8.38 -1.04 16.89
CA ASN A 40 -9.17 -1.79 15.93
C ASN A 40 -8.85 -1.33 14.49
N ILE A 41 -8.94 -2.24 13.51
CA ILE A 41 -8.84 -1.90 12.09
C ILE A 41 -9.92 -0.89 11.67
N ASP A 42 -11.16 -1.01 12.16
CA ASP A 42 -12.23 -0.07 11.79
C ASP A 42 -11.88 1.36 12.23
N GLU A 43 -11.38 1.53 13.46
CA GLU A 43 -10.92 2.83 13.98
C GLU A 43 -9.77 3.40 13.14
N LEU A 44 -8.86 2.54 12.67
CA LEU A 44 -7.73 2.96 11.83
C LEU A 44 -8.15 3.37 10.43
N LEU A 45 -9.15 2.69 9.86
CA LEU A 45 -9.74 3.07 8.58
C LEU A 45 -10.49 4.40 8.69
N ASP A 46 -11.22 4.62 9.78
CA ASP A 46 -11.97 5.87 10.01
C ASP A 46 -11.05 7.09 10.26
N GLU A 47 -9.93 6.89 10.98
CA GLU A 47 -9.04 8.00 11.37
C GLU A 47 -8.00 8.37 10.31
N GLU A 48 -7.40 7.38 9.65
CA GLU A 48 -6.19 7.59 8.84
C GLU A 48 -6.28 7.06 7.41
N ASP A 49 -7.19 6.12 7.14
CA ASP A 49 -7.30 5.36 5.89
C ASP A 49 -5.92 5.10 5.20
N PRO A 50 -5.13 4.14 5.70
CA PRO A 50 -3.78 3.88 5.20
C PRO A 50 -3.74 3.42 3.73
N PHE A 51 -4.89 3.14 3.12
CA PHE A 51 -5.01 2.64 1.77
C PHE A 51 -5.49 3.70 0.76
N GLU A 52 -5.98 4.86 1.22
CA GLU A 52 -6.53 5.94 0.39
C GLU A 52 -5.64 6.27 -0.83
N ALA A 53 -4.33 6.44 -0.59
CA ALA A 53 -3.40 6.81 -1.66
C ALA A 53 -3.14 5.68 -2.68
N LEU A 54 -3.38 4.43 -2.28
CA LEU A 54 -3.22 3.22 -3.09
C LEU A 54 -4.47 2.88 -3.92
N GLU A 55 -5.67 3.29 -3.50
CA GLU A 55 -6.92 2.91 -4.19
C GLU A 55 -6.94 3.32 -5.68
N PRO A 56 -6.53 4.55 -6.06
CA PRO A 56 -6.63 4.97 -7.46
C PRO A 56 -5.63 4.28 -8.39
N ILE A 57 -4.62 3.59 -7.83
CA ILE A 57 -3.53 2.96 -8.58
C ILE A 57 -3.59 1.44 -8.59
N LEU A 58 -4.31 0.83 -7.66
CA LEU A 58 -4.44 -0.62 -7.66
C LEU A 58 -5.60 -1.02 -8.55
N PRO A 59 -5.42 -2.04 -9.42
CA PRO A 59 -6.56 -2.68 -10.06
C PRO A 59 -7.55 -3.20 -9.01
N GLU A 60 -8.83 -3.18 -9.33
CA GLU A 60 -9.92 -3.62 -8.44
C GLU A 60 -9.69 -5.07 -7.96
N GLU A 61 -9.14 -5.93 -8.82
CA GLU A 61 -8.81 -7.31 -8.47
C GLU A 61 -7.64 -7.45 -7.47
N ILE A 62 -6.77 -6.44 -7.38
CA ILE A 62 -5.58 -6.45 -6.51
C ILE A 62 -5.86 -5.77 -5.16
N TYR A 63 -6.81 -4.84 -5.11
CA TYR A 63 -7.11 -4.09 -3.90
C TYR A 63 -7.44 -4.98 -2.68
N PRO A 64 -8.33 -6.00 -2.77
CA PRO A 64 -8.58 -6.91 -1.65
C PRO A 64 -7.33 -7.70 -1.21
N ILE A 65 -6.44 -8.04 -2.15
CA ILE A 65 -5.18 -8.74 -1.85
C ILE A 65 -4.27 -7.82 -1.03
N VAL A 66 -4.18 -6.54 -1.37
CA VAL A 66 -3.40 -5.55 -0.61
C VAL A 66 -3.93 -5.39 0.80
N VAL A 67 -5.24 -5.19 0.96
CA VAL A 67 -5.86 -5.03 2.29
C VAL A 67 -5.59 -6.25 3.17
N LEU A 68 -5.86 -7.46 2.65
CA LEU A 68 -5.61 -8.70 3.38
C LEU A 68 -4.13 -8.88 3.73
N ALA A 69 -3.23 -8.58 2.80
CA ALA A 69 -1.80 -8.71 3.04
C ALA A 69 -1.33 -7.73 4.13
N MET A 70 -1.79 -6.49 4.06
CA MET A 70 -1.45 -5.43 5.01
C MET A 70 -1.88 -5.76 6.44
N ILE A 71 -3.14 -6.19 6.61
CA ILE A 71 -3.73 -6.54 7.91
C ILE A 71 -3.08 -7.81 8.49
N ASN A 72 -2.82 -8.82 7.67
CA ASN A 72 -2.29 -10.12 8.14
C ASN A 72 -0.75 -10.19 8.14
N ASN A 73 -0.06 -9.05 7.96
CA ASN A 73 1.40 -8.98 7.87
C ASN A 73 2.02 -9.95 6.83
N ILE A 74 1.34 -10.16 5.69
CA ILE A 74 1.80 -11.05 4.63
C ILE A 74 2.73 -10.27 3.69
N GLN A 75 3.95 -10.77 3.51
CA GLN A 75 4.98 -10.21 2.62
C GLN A 75 5.63 -11.28 1.72
N THR A 76 4.89 -12.33 1.37
CA THR A 76 5.43 -13.38 0.49
C THR A 76 5.79 -12.81 -0.88
N GLU A 77 6.77 -13.41 -1.54
CA GLU A 77 7.25 -12.97 -2.85
C GLU A 77 6.09 -12.88 -3.87
N ASN A 78 5.25 -13.90 -3.94
CA ASN A 78 4.10 -13.94 -4.84
C ASN A 78 3.11 -12.79 -4.61
N VAL A 79 2.84 -12.43 -3.34
CA VAL A 79 1.96 -11.31 -3.00
C VAL A 79 2.61 -9.99 -3.43
N MET A 80 3.89 -9.79 -3.12
CA MET A 80 4.60 -8.57 -3.50
C MET A 80 4.70 -8.40 -5.02
N LEU A 81 4.88 -9.50 -5.76
CA LEU A 81 4.86 -9.49 -7.23
C LEU A 81 3.50 -9.06 -7.78
N ALA A 82 2.40 -9.63 -7.28
CA ALA A 82 1.05 -9.27 -7.72
C ALA A 82 0.73 -7.77 -7.47
N ILE A 83 1.21 -7.22 -6.36
CA ILE A 83 1.01 -5.81 -6.01
C ILE A 83 1.87 -4.91 -6.93
N LEU A 84 3.12 -5.30 -7.20
CA LEU A 84 3.99 -4.59 -8.15
C LEU A 84 3.42 -4.61 -9.58
N GLU A 85 2.84 -5.73 -10.02
CA GLU A 85 2.15 -5.81 -11.30
C GLU A 85 0.96 -4.84 -11.37
N GLY A 86 0.18 -4.74 -10.29
CA GLY A 86 -0.89 -3.76 -10.16
C GLY A 86 -0.37 -2.32 -10.28
N PHE A 87 0.70 -1.99 -9.58
CA PHE A 87 1.37 -0.70 -9.65
C PHE A 87 1.87 -0.36 -11.07
N HIS A 88 2.48 -1.33 -11.75
CA HIS A 88 2.94 -1.16 -13.14
C HIS A 88 1.79 -0.90 -14.11
N LYS A 89 0.65 -1.58 -13.93
CA LYS A 89 -0.56 -1.33 -14.73
C LYS A 89 -1.04 0.11 -14.54
N ALA A 90 -1.05 0.65 -13.32
CA ALA A 90 -1.44 2.04 -13.09
C ALA A 90 -0.49 3.06 -13.70
N LYS A 91 0.83 2.87 -13.57
CA LYS A 91 1.81 3.74 -14.25
C LYS A 91 1.56 3.77 -15.76
N LYS A 92 1.35 2.61 -16.38
CA LYS A 92 1.04 2.53 -17.82
C LYS A 92 -0.27 3.24 -18.20
N LYS A 93 -1.26 3.31 -17.32
CA LYS A 93 -2.53 4.04 -17.56
C LYS A 93 -2.36 5.55 -17.41
N GLN A 94 -1.52 6.02 -16.48
CA GLN A 94 -1.29 7.45 -16.26
C GLN A 94 -0.48 8.13 -17.39
N PHE A 95 0.44 7.39 -18.02
CA PHE A 95 1.29 7.91 -19.10
C PHE A 95 0.76 7.57 -20.52
N LYS A 96 -0.52 7.21 -20.64
CA LYS A 96 -1.25 7.09 -21.91
C LYS A 96 -2.08 8.35 -22.16
#